data_AF-A0A1Y3P393-F1
#
_entry.id   AF-A0A1Y3P393-F1
#
_cell.length_a   1.000
_cell.length_b   1.000
_cell.length_c   1.000
_cell.angle_alpha   90.00
_cell.angle_beta   90.00
_cell.angle_gamma   90.00
#
_symmetry.space_group_name_H-M   'P 1'
#
loop_
_entity.id
_entity.type
_entity.pdbx_description
1 polymer ?
#
loop_
_entity_poly.entity_id
_entity_poly.type
_entity_poly.pdbx_seq_one_letter_code
_entity_poly.pdbx_strand_id
1 'polypeptide(L)'
;MASPDKQQKRAQRAKAKAKQNRSQKPGKKVVHPIFASPLVDQPFDDVELDLSTFDFKDIVENGFDPADFDDLFQTMKQAQSISQLAMCAVFLQYPVLALVIAEEDEDQATDFMMGLLITYRAMFHDEDEDAAIEWIGSPAFQADYNEASRLLMVRDQKAS
;
A
#
# COMPACT_ATOMS: atom_id res chain seq x y z
N MET A 1 8.94 -43.69 30.01
CA MET A 1 8.54 -42.28 30.07
C MET A 1 9.62 -41.45 29.37
N ALA A 2 9.35 -40.90 28.17
CA ALA A 2 10.35 -40.11 27.43
C ALA A 2 10.35 -38.67 27.93
N SER A 3 11.53 -38.17 28.34
CA SER A 3 11.69 -36.90 29.04
C SER A 3 11.30 -35.67 28.21
N PRO A 4 10.73 -34.60 28.82
CA PRO A 4 10.19 -33.41 28.15
C PRO A 4 11.15 -32.68 27.19
N ASP A 5 12.45 -32.79 27.45
CA ASP A 5 13.53 -32.12 26.71
C ASP A 5 13.61 -32.58 25.23
N LYS A 6 13.30 -33.85 24.95
CA LYS A 6 13.28 -34.38 23.57
C LYS A 6 12.11 -33.84 22.74
N GLN A 7 11.04 -33.36 23.38
CA GLN A 7 9.89 -32.77 22.69
C GLN A 7 10.18 -31.33 22.26
N GLN A 8 10.87 -30.54 23.10
CA GLN A 8 11.25 -29.16 22.78
C GLN A 8 12.22 -29.08 21.58
N LYS A 9 13.21 -29.98 21.49
CA LYS A 9 14.13 -30.04 20.34
C LYS A 9 13.44 -30.42 19.02
N ARG A 10 12.35 -31.19 19.06
CA ARG A 10 11.55 -31.51 17.85
C ARG A 10 10.69 -30.33 17.42
N ALA A 11 10.08 -29.61 18.37
CA ALA A 11 9.30 -28.41 18.09
C ALA A 11 10.14 -27.29 17.45
N GLN A 12 11.36 -27.06 17.93
CA GLN A 12 12.27 -26.06 17.36
C GLN A 12 12.72 -26.41 15.94
N ARG A 13 12.97 -27.69 15.64
CA ARG A 13 13.32 -28.15 14.29
C ARG A 13 12.14 -28.07 13.31
N ALA A 14 10.91 -28.29 13.77
CA ALA A 14 9.70 -28.10 12.97
C ALA A 14 9.46 -26.62 12.62
N LYS A 15 9.69 -25.70 13.58
CA LYS A 15 9.61 -24.25 13.33
C LYS A 15 10.66 -23.76 12.32
N ALA A 16 11.89 -24.28 12.39
CA ALA A 16 12.95 -23.96 11.42
C ALA A 16 12.60 -24.48 10.01
N LYS A 17 12.06 -25.70 9.88
CA LYS A 17 11.60 -26.24 8.60
C LYS A 17 10.38 -25.50 8.02
N ALA A 18 9.48 -24.99 8.85
CA ALA A 18 8.35 -24.18 8.38
C ALA A 18 8.82 -22.83 7.80
N LYS A 19 9.85 -22.20 8.39
CA LYS A 19 10.48 -20.99 7.83
C LYS A 19 11.22 -21.29 6.52
N GLN A 20 11.94 -22.40 6.41
CA GLN A 20 12.65 -22.81 5.19
C GLN A 20 11.71 -23.26 4.05
N ASN A 21 10.58 -23.88 4.36
CA ASN A 21 9.60 -24.28 3.35
C ASN A 21 8.75 -23.10 2.83
N ARG A 22 8.73 -21.96 3.52
CA ARG A 22 8.12 -20.73 3.01
C ARG A 22 8.96 -20.09 1.90
N SER A 23 10.28 -20.31 1.90
CA SER A 23 11.21 -19.82 0.87
C SER A 23 11.37 -20.75 -0.34
N GLN A 24 10.70 -21.91 -0.38
CA GLN A 24 10.80 -22.90 -1.47
C GLN A 24 9.46 -23.27 -2.12
N LYS A 25 8.42 -22.44 -1.98
CA LYS A 25 7.29 -22.54 -2.92
C LYS A 25 7.73 -21.97 -4.27
N PRO A 26 7.45 -22.63 -5.40
CA PRO A 26 7.60 -21.98 -6.71
C PRO A 26 6.81 -20.69 -6.62
N GLY A 27 7.49 -19.56 -6.79
CA GLY A 27 6.90 -18.24 -6.57
C GLY A 27 5.61 -18.14 -7.35
N LYS A 28 4.54 -17.62 -6.71
CA LYS A 28 3.35 -17.11 -7.40
C LYS A 28 3.88 -16.38 -8.64
N LYS A 29 3.44 -16.74 -9.85
CA LYS A 29 3.87 -16.03 -11.07
C LYS A 29 3.30 -14.61 -11.01
N VAL A 30 4.02 -13.74 -10.32
CA VAL A 30 3.66 -12.33 -10.16
C VAL A 30 3.97 -11.60 -11.46
N VAL A 31 3.15 -10.60 -11.77
CA VAL A 31 3.28 -9.83 -13.01
C VAL A 31 4.53 -8.95 -13.03
N HIS A 32 5.03 -8.61 -11.85
CA HIS A 32 6.24 -7.81 -11.66
C HIS A 32 6.86 -8.14 -10.29
N PRO A 33 8.21 -8.07 -10.13
CA PRO A 33 8.87 -8.38 -8.86
C PRO A 33 8.42 -7.55 -7.65
N ILE A 34 7.88 -6.34 -7.86
CA ILE A 34 7.37 -5.50 -6.76
C ILE A 34 6.24 -6.18 -5.99
N PHE A 35 5.43 -7.01 -6.66
CA PHE A 35 4.33 -7.78 -6.05
C PHE A 35 4.78 -9.10 -5.42
N ALA A 36 6.09 -9.37 -5.33
CA ALA A 36 6.56 -10.58 -4.64
C ALA A 36 6.29 -10.54 -3.13
N SER A 37 6.09 -9.34 -2.56
CA SER A 37 5.75 -9.12 -1.15
C SER A 37 4.26 -8.85 -0.99
N PRO A 38 3.58 -9.45 0.02
CA PRO A 38 2.20 -9.09 0.38
C PRO A 38 2.02 -7.60 0.69
N LEU A 39 3.06 -6.93 1.21
CA LEU A 39 3.06 -5.49 1.47
C LEU A 39 2.70 -4.65 0.22
N VAL A 40 2.93 -5.18 -0.98
CA VAL A 40 2.64 -4.48 -2.24
C VAL A 40 1.58 -5.22 -3.06
N ASP A 41 1.53 -6.57 -3.00
CA ASP A 41 0.52 -7.36 -3.73
C ASP A 41 -0.88 -7.14 -3.18
N GLN A 42 -1.01 -7.02 -1.85
CA GLN A 42 -2.30 -6.96 -1.14
C GLN A 42 -2.13 -6.15 0.17
N PRO A 43 -1.78 -4.85 0.08
CA PRO A 43 -1.38 -4.03 1.23
C PRO A 43 -2.46 -3.89 2.31
N PHE A 44 -3.74 -3.96 1.92
CA PHE A 44 -4.88 -3.66 2.80
C PHE A 44 -5.80 -4.88 3.04
N ASP A 45 -5.40 -6.09 2.63
CA ASP A 45 -6.21 -7.31 2.85
C ASP A 45 -6.41 -7.63 4.34
N ASP A 46 -5.43 -7.30 5.18
CA ASP A 46 -5.45 -7.53 6.63
C ASP A 46 -5.94 -6.30 7.43
N VAL A 47 -6.32 -5.20 6.76
CA VAL A 47 -6.75 -3.94 7.40
C VAL A 47 -8.27 -3.85 7.38
N GLU A 48 -8.88 -3.80 8.55
CA GLU A 48 -10.32 -3.52 8.69
C GLU A 48 -10.57 -2.02 8.53
N LEU A 49 -10.70 -1.57 7.28
CA LEU A 49 -11.14 -0.20 6.99
C LEU A 49 -12.65 -0.10 7.16
N ASP A 50 -13.09 0.75 8.10
CA ASP A 50 -14.51 1.08 8.23
C ASP A 50 -14.91 2.06 7.13
N LEU A 51 -15.23 1.53 5.95
CA LEU A 51 -15.69 2.33 4.82
C LEU A 51 -17.06 2.97 5.06
N SER A 52 -17.78 2.60 6.12
CA SER A 52 -19.11 3.15 6.42
C SER A 52 -19.07 4.50 7.14
N THR A 53 -17.93 4.85 7.73
CA THR A 53 -17.69 6.16 8.35
C THR A 53 -17.06 7.17 7.41
N PHE A 54 -16.65 6.74 6.21
CA PHE A 54 -16.10 7.63 5.20
C PHE A 54 -17.18 8.56 4.64
N ASP A 55 -17.03 9.87 4.86
CA ASP A 55 -17.88 10.90 4.29
C ASP A 55 -17.02 11.90 3.53
N PHE A 56 -17.04 11.80 2.19
CA PHE A 56 -16.27 12.69 1.34
C PHE A 56 -16.72 14.15 1.46
N LYS A 57 -17.99 14.41 1.75
CA LYS A 57 -18.49 15.79 1.91
C LYS A 57 -17.91 16.45 3.15
N ASP A 58 -17.79 15.69 4.23
CA ASP A 58 -17.13 16.18 5.44
C ASP A 58 -15.67 16.54 5.17
N ILE A 59 -14.97 15.73 4.37
CA ILE A 59 -13.59 16.01 3.93
C ILE A 59 -13.51 17.29 3.10
N VAL A 60 -14.45 17.53 2.18
CA VAL A 60 -14.47 18.75 1.35
C VAL A 60 -14.77 19.99 2.20
N GLU A 61 -15.68 19.88 3.17
CA GLU A 61 -16.09 21.01 4.01
C GLU A 61 -15.09 21.34 5.13
N ASN A 62 -14.52 20.31 5.76
CA ASN A 62 -13.72 20.44 6.98
C ASN A 62 -12.25 20.05 6.79
N GLY A 63 -11.87 19.53 5.62
CA GLY A 63 -10.57 18.90 5.40
C GLY A 63 -10.55 17.46 5.90
N PHE A 64 -9.60 16.65 5.43
CA PHE A 64 -9.39 15.32 5.98
C PHE A 64 -8.43 15.36 7.18
N ASP A 65 -8.67 14.54 8.20
CA ASP A 65 -7.70 14.35 9.29
C ASP A 65 -6.65 13.31 8.85
N PRO A 66 -5.35 13.66 8.84
CA PRO A 66 -4.30 12.68 8.52
C PRO A 66 -4.33 11.41 9.38
N ALA A 67 -4.87 11.49 10.59
CA ALA A 67 -5.02 10.34 11.49
C ALA A 67 -5.96 9.26 10.94
N ASP A 68 -6.99 9.64 10.18
CA ASP A 68 -7.94 8.70 9.57
C ASP A 68 -7.31 7.88 8.44
N PHE A 69 -6.14 8.32 7.95
CA PHE A 69 -5.39 7.69 6.87
C PHE A 69 -4.02 7.16 7.33
N ASP A 70 -3.78 7.01 8.65
CA ASP A 70 -2.48 6.54 9.15
C ASP A 70 -2.10 5.17 8.58
N ASP A 71 -3.05 4.23 8.46
CA ASP A 71 -2.79 2.92 7.85
C ASP A 71 -2.30 3.04 6.40
N LEU A 72 -2.86 3.97 5.62
CA LEU A 72 -2.38 4.27 4.26
C LEU A 72 -0.96 4.82 4.32
N PHE A 73 -0.72 5.85 5.14
CA PHE A 73 0.56 6.56 5.21
C PHE A 73 1.70 5.67 5.72
N GLN A 74 1.47 4.87 6.76
CA GLN A 74 2.46 3.91 7.25
C GLN A 74 2.76 2.83 6.22
N THR A 75 1.74 2.32 5.52
CA THR A 75 1.93 1.27 4.49
C THR A 75 2.68 1.83 3.29
N MET A 76 2.35 3.05 2.85
CA MET A 76 3.11 3.79 1.82
C MET A 76 4.57 3.98 2.21
N LYS A 77 4.86 4.38 3.45
CA LYS A 77 6.23 4.53 3.95
C LYS A 77 7.01 3.21 3.94
N GLN A 78 6.38 2.12 4.38
CA GLN A 78 7.00 0.80 4.34
C GLN A 78 7.29 0.39 2.89
N ALA A 79 6.37 0.62 1.96
CA ALA A 79 6.56 0.33 0.55
C ALA A 79 7.61 1.23 -0.11
N GLN A 80 7.71 2.51 0.29
CA GLN A 80 8.71 3.45 -0.21
C GLN A 80 10.13 2.99 0.09
N SER A 81 10.34 2.26 1.20
CA SER A 81 11.63 1.65 1.52
C SER A 81 12.08 0.57 0.52
N ILE A 82 11.15 0.04 -0.29
CA ILE A 82 11.43 -0.85 -1.42
C ILE A 82 11.72 -0.02 -2.66
N SER A 83 10.78 0.85 -3.06
CA SER A 83 10.92 1.80 -4.15
C SER A 83 9.75 2.79 -4.20
N GLN A 84 9.92 3.91 -4.91
CA GLN A 84 8.82 4.84 -5.19
C GLN A 84 7.70 4.15 -5.99
N LEU A 85 8.03 3.33 -6.99
CA LEU A 85 7.07 2.47 -7.69
C LEU A 85 6.23 1.58 -6.74
N ALA A 86 6.84 0.99 -5.72
CA ALA A 86 6.12 0.18 -4.73
C ALA A 86 5.17 1.05 -3.87
N MET A 87 5.60 2.24 -3.48
CA MET A 87 4.75 3.20 -2.77
C MET A 87 3.56 3.65 -3.63
N CYS A 88 3.77 3.98 -4.91
CA CYS A 88 2.68 4.31 -5.84
C CYS A 88 1.70 3.13 -6.01
N ALA A 89 2.22 1.91 -6.11
CA ALA A 89 1.39 0.71 -6.21
C ALA A 89 0.55 0.49 -4.95
N VAL A 90 1.07 0.77 -3.76
CA VAL A 90 0.28 0.73 -2.52
C VAL A 90 -0.79 1.82 -2.49
N PHE A 91 -0.41 3.05 -2.80
CA PHE A 91 -1.33 4.20 -2.81
C PHE A 91 -2.56 3.94 -3.69
N LEU A 92 -2.33 3.49 -4.93
CA LEU A 92 -3.39 3.21 -5.91
C LEU A 92 -4.33 2.05 -5.53
N GLN A 93 -3.97 1.25 -4.53
CA GLN A 93 -4.80 0.14 -4.04
C GLN A 93 -5.65 0.52 -2.83
N TYR A 94 -5.55 1.76 -2.34
CA TYR A 94 -6.28 2.16 -1.15
C TYR A 94 -7.79 2.17 -1.42
N PRO A 95 -8.60 1.39 -0.68
CA PRO A 95 -10.02 1.19 -1.02
C PRO A 95 -10.86 2.46 -1.07
N VAL A 96 -10.51 3.47 -0.26
CA VAL A 96 -11.20 4.76 -0.26
C VAL A 96 -11.02 5.50 -1.59
N LEU A 97 -9.86 5.37 -2.26
CA LEU A 97 -9.68 6.00 -3.58
C LEU A 97 -10.68 5.45 -4.60
N ALA A 98 -10.96 4.14 -4.55
CA ALA A 98 -11.94 3.53 -5.43
C ALA A 98 -13.37 4.04 -5.18
N LEU A 99 -13.71 4.34 -3.91
CA LEU A 99 -14.99 4.97 -3.57
C LEU A 99 -15.08 6.39 -4.11
N VAL A 100 -14.07 7.22 -3.83
CA VAL A 100 -14.04 8.62 -4.28
C VAL A 100 -14.09 8.70 -5.81
N ILE A 101 -13.32 7.89 -6.52
CA ILE A 101 -13.33 7.84 -8.00
C ILE A 101 -14.68 7.37 -8.56
N ALA A 102 -15.41 6.53 -7.82
CA ALA A 102 -16.71 6.02 -8.27
C ALA A 102 -17.87 6.98 -7.99
N GLU A 103 -17.78 7.77 -6.92
CA GLU A 103 -18.88 8.61 -6.43
C GLU A 103 -18.74 10.08 -6.82
N GLU A 104 -17.51 10.57 -6.94
CA GLU A 104 -17.20 11.99 -7.15
C GLU A 104 -16.68 12.25 -8.57
N ASP A 105 -16.64 13.53 -8.95
CA ASP A 105 -16.08 13.93 -10.23
C ASP A 105 -14.55 13.84 -10.27
N GLU A 106 -14.00 13.86 -11.49
CA GLU A 106 -12.57 13.69 -11.75
C GLU A 106 -11.72 14.74 -11.04
N ASP A 107 -12.20 16.00 -10.97
CA ASP A 107 -11.46 17.10 -10.34
C ASP A 107 -11.40 16.87 -8.82
N GLN A 108 -12.55 16.56 -8.19
CA GLN A 108 -12.61 16.28 -6.75
C GLN A 108 -11.79 15.05 -6.35
N ALA A 109 -11.86 13.97 -7.13
CA ALA A 109 -11.05 12.78 -6.89
C ALA A 109 -9.55 13.08 -7.02
N THR A 110 -9.17 13.90 -8.01
CA THR A 110 -7.79 14.32 -8.22
C THR A 110 -7.28 15.19 -7.07
N ASP A 111 -8.07 16.16 -6.62
CA ASP A 111 -7.73 17.02 -5.49
C ASP A 111 -7.55 16.22 -4.20
N PHE A 112 -8.41 15.22 -3.96
CA PHE A 112 -8.25 14.31 -2.83
C PHE A 112 -6.96 13.48 -2.89
N MET A 113 -6.66 12.89 -4.06
CA MET A 113 -5.42 12.15 -4.27
C MET A 113 -4.18 13.03 -4.07
N MET A 114 -4.21 14.27 -4.57
CA MET A 114 -3.16 15.27 -4.38
C MET A 114 -2.99 15.60 -2.89
N GLY A 115 -4.09 15.86 -2.17
CA GLY A 115 -4.08 16.16 -0.74
C GLY A 115 -3.45 15.06 0.11
N LEU A 116 -3.75 13.79 -0.19
CA LEU A 116 -3.13 12.64 0.46
C LEU A 116 -1.61 12.58 0.20
N LEU A 117 -1.18 12.76 -1.05
CA LEU A 117 0.25 12.72 -1.41
C LEU A 117 1.04 13.89 -0.81
N ILE A 118 0.45 15.09 -0.78
CA ILE A 118 1.03 16.28 -0.13
C ILE A 118 1.20 16.02 1.36
N THR A 119 0.14 15.53 2.02
CA THR A 119 0.18 15.22 3.46
C THR A 119 1.21 14.15 3.79
N TYR A 120 1.31 13.10 2.96
CA TYR A 120 2.34 12.08 3.11
C TYR A 120 3.76 12.66 3.08
N ARG A 121 4.03 13.62 2.18
CA ARG A 121 5.34 14.29 2.09
C ARG A 121 5.59 15.19 3.30
N ALA A 122 4.60 15.96 3.72
CA ALA A 122 4.69 16.77 4.93
C ALA A 122 5.02 15.91 6.17
N MET A 123 4.33 14.77 6.34
CA MET A 123 4.50 13.91 7.52
C MET A 123 5.85 13.18 7.59
N PHE A 124 6.41 12.73 6.47
CA PHE A 124 7.58 11.85 6.48
C PHE A 124 8.85 12.44 5.87
N HIS A 125 8.73 13.54 5.14
CA HIS A 125 9.85 14.19 4.46
C HIS A 125 10.06 15.64 4.91
N ASP A 126 9.20 16.17 5.80
CA ASP A 126 9.25 17.55 6.31
C ASP A 126 9.22 18.59 5.18
N GLU A 127 8.45 18.27 4.13
CA GLU A 127 8.29 19.09 2.94
C GLU A 127 7.01 19.91 3.02
N ASP A 128 7.07 21.14 2.52
CA ASP A 128 5.89 21.98 2.34
C ASP A 128 5.08 21.55 1.11
N GLU A 129 3.92 22.18 0.96
CA GLU A 129 2.99 21.90 -0.13
C GLU A 129 3.63 22.14 -1.50
N ASP A 130 4.39 23.22 -1.68
CA ASP A 130 5.05 23.56 -2.94
C ASP A 130 6.07 22.49 -3.34
N ALA A 131 6.93 22.05 -2.41
CA ALA A 131 7.89 20.98 -2.66
C ALA A 131 7.21 19.63 -2.95
N ALA A 132 6.11 19.33 -2.26
CA ALA A 132 5.35 18.12 -2.50
C ALA A 132 4.68 18.14 -3.89
N ILE A 133 4.11 19.28 -4.30
CA ILE A 133 3.54 19.46 -5.65
C ILE A 133 4.61 19.31 -6.72
N GLU A 134 5.80 19.90 -6.53
CA GLU A 134 6.92 19.74 -7.46
C GLU A 134 7.34 18.26 -7.59
N TRP A 135 7.39 17.54 -6.47
CA TRP A 135 7.69 16.11 -6.45
C TRP A 135 6.63 15.29 -7.21
N ILE A 136 5.34 15.53 -6.95
CA ILE A 136 4.23 14.86 -7.66
C ILE A 136 4.29 15.15 -9.16
N GLY A 137 4.59 16.39 -9.54
CA GLY A 137 4.74 16.82 -10.93
C GLY A 137 6.02 16.32 -11.61
N SER A 138 6.96 15.75 -10.86
CA SER A 138 8.26 15.34 -11.38
C SER A 138 8.14 14.19 -12.39
N PRO A 139 8.99 14.14 -13.44
CA PRO A 139 8.99 13.04 -14.40
C PRO A 139 9.23 11.67 -13.77
N ALA A 140 9.98 11.62 -12.66
CA ALA A 140 10.27 10.38 -11.95
C ALA A 140 9.01 9.85 -11.25
N PHE A 141 8.30 10.69 -10.51
CA PHE A 141 7.05 10.30 -9.86
C PHE A 141 5.99 9.91 -10.88
N GLN A 142 5.79 10.71 -11.92
CA GLN A 142 4.82 10.43 -12.97
C GLN A 142 5.11 9.10 -13.69
N ALA A 143 6.39 8.77 -13.94
CA ALA A 143 6.76 7.49 -14.53
C ALA A 143 6.40 6.30 -13.62
N ASP A 144 6.72 6.39 -12.33
CA ASP A 144 6.43 5.34 -11.35
C ASP A 144 4.93 5.18 -11.09
N TYR A 145 4.19 6.29 -11.00
CA TYR A 145 2.74 6.28 -10.81
C TYR A 145 2.00 5.61 -11.98
N ASN A 146 2.37 5.99 -13.21
CA ASN A 146 1.78 5.40 -14.42
C ASN A 146 2.15 3.91 -14.57
N GLU A 147 3.39 3.55 -14.25
CA GLU A 147 3.81 2.15 -14.29
C GLU A 147 3.12 1.32 -13.20
N ALA A 148 2.93 1.86 -11.99
CA ALA A 148 2.15 1.22 -10.93
C ALA A 148 0.72 0.95 -11.37
N SER A 149 0.05 1.97 -11.93
CA SER A 149 -1.30 1.86 -12.48
C SER A 149 -1.40 0.76 -13.55
N ARG A 150 -0.50 0.77 -14.55
CA ARG A 150 -0.43 -0.27 -15.60
C ARG A 150 -0.22 -1.67 -15.01
N LEU A 151 0.68 -1.80 -14.04
CA LEU A 151 1.03 -3.08 -13.41
C LEU A 151 -0.14 -3.66 -12.61
N LEU A 152 -0.89 -2.82 -11.89
CA LEU A 152 -2.11 -3.22 -11.17
C LEU A 152 -3.19 -3.71 -12.14
N MET A 153 -3.44 -2.98 -13.23
CA MET A 153 -4.39 -3.43 -14.26
C MET A 153 -4.03 -4.82 -14.81
N VAL A 154 -2.76 -5.05 -15.13
CA VAL A 154 -2.28 -6.36 -15.65
C VAL A 154 -2.37 -7.46 -14.58
N ARG A 155 -2.16 -7.13 -13.31
CA ARG A 155 -2.32 -8.07 -12.19
C ARG A 155 -3.78 -8.50 -12.07
N ASP A 156 -4.69 -7.54 -12.03
CA ASP A 156 -6.11 -7.78 -11.78
C ASP A 156 -6.76 -8.53 -12.96
N GLN A 157 -6.35 -8.24 -14.20
CA GLN A 157 -6.75 -9.01 -15.38
C GLN A 157 -6.30 -10.48 -15.36
N LYS A 158 -5.19 -10.80 -14.70
CA LYS A 158 -4.72 -12.19 -14.56
C LYS A 158 -5.31 -12.91 -13.35
N ALA A 159 -5.87 -12.16 -12.40
CA ALA A 159 -6.56 -12.71 -11.24
C ALA A 159 -8.03 -13.04 -11.54
N SER A 160 -8.63 -12.35 -12.53
CA SER A 160 -9.97 -12.62 -13.07
C SER A 160 -10.02 -13.82 -14.02
#